data_AF-A0A3D2FPB1-F1
#
_entry.id   AF-A0A3D2FPB1-F1
#
_cell.length_a   1.000
_cell.length_b   1.000
_cell.length_c   1.000
_cell.angle_alpha   90.00
_cell.angle_beta   90.00
_cell.angle_gamma   90.00
#
_symmetry.space_group_name_H-M   'P 1'
#
loop_
_entity.id
_entity.type
_entity.pdbx_description
1 polymer ?
#
loop_
_entity_poly.entity_id
_entity_poly.type
_entity_poly.pdbx_seq_one_letter_code
_entity_poly.pdbx_strand_id
1 'polypeptide(L)'
;IVEDYAINELMPVIAKGGYVTQRDREEAASRMARYSGISKASILSYNLDVPTSFFWKELLREEGYTIGRLDSRYKGIDKTKGGERPDFNSELTSWLHSFTPAVNYYYKNVLNFKTDVKYNMFGPVRPWDNSDNRTGENLRQAMAQNPFLHTMIQSGYYDGATKYFDAKYTMWRLDPSGRMKDRLSFKGYRSGHMMYLRSEDLKQANDDIRDFIKNATPRKGEPAQY
;
A
#
# COMPACT_ATOMS: atom_id res chain seq x y z
N ILE A 1 5.86 -12.93 12.25
CA ILE A 1 5.03 -12.74 13.47
C ILE A 1 3.69 -12.08 13.13
N VAL A 2 3.65 -10.82 12.66
CA VAL A 2 2.35 -10.15 12.42
C VAL A 2 1.58 -10.74 11.24
N GLU A 3 2.24 -11.03 10.11
CA GLU A 3 1.59 -11.66 8.93
C GLU A 3 1.01 -13.03 9.27
N ASP A 4 1.76 -13.83 10.03
CA ASP A 4 1.36 -15.15 10.50
C ASP A 4 0.12 -15.09 11.41
N TYR A 5 0.14 -14.18 12.41
CA TYR A 5 -1.03 -13.90 13.25
C TYR A 5 -2.25 -13.46 12.41
N ALA A 6 -2.05 -12.59 11.42
CA ALA A 6 -3.15 -12.09 10.59
C ALA A 6 -3.86 -13.21 9.82
N ILE A 7 -3.11 -14.16 9.24
CA ILE A 7 -3.65 -15.26 8.44
C ILE A 7 -4.17 -16.40 9.31
N ASN A 8 -3.37 -16.86 10.27
CA ASN A 8 -3.61 -18.13 10.95
C ASN A 8 -4.47 -17.98 12.22
N GLU A 9 -4.49 -16.79 12.83
CA GLU A 9 -5.21 -16.56 14.10
C GLU A 9 -6.36 -15.56 13.93
N LEU A 10 -6.11 -14.37 13.38
CA LEU A 10 -7.09 -13.30 13.32
C LEU A 10 -8.16 -13.52 12.23
N MET A 11 -7.75 -13.94 11.02
CA MET A 11 -8.69 -14.12 9.91
C MET A 11 -9.79 -15.15 10.23
N PRO A 12 -9.52 -16.31 10.86
CA PRO A 12 -10.58 -17.21 11.32
C PRO A 12 -11.55 -16.58 12.32
N VAL A 13 -11.07 -15.72 13.22
CA VAL A 13 -11.92 -15.01 14.19
C VAL A 13 -12.84 -14.03 13.47
N ILE A 14 -12.30 -13.21 12.56
CA ILE A 14 -13.08 -12.25 11.76
C ILE A 14 -14.10 -13.00 10.89
N ALA A 15 -13.70 -14.09 10.23
CA ALA A 15 -14.57 -14.87 9.35
C ALA A 15 -15.74 -15.51 10.09
N LYS A 16 -15.54 -15.96 11.33
CA LYS A 16 -16.62 -16.49 12.19
C LYS A 16 -17.55 -15.40 12.73
N GLY A 17 -17.11 -14.14 12.75
CA GLY A 17 -17.91 -13.00 13.19
C GLY A 17 -18.54 -13.22 14.56
N GLY A 18 -19.86 -13.05 14.66
CA GLY A 18 -20.60 -13.20 15.93
C GLY A 18 -20.63 -14.61 16.54
N TYR A 19 -20.10 -15.63 15.85
CA TYR A 19 -20.07 -17.02 16.34
C TYR A 19 -18.80 -17.36 17.14
N VAL A 20 -17.86 -16.43 17.30
CA VAL A 20 -16.69 -16.63 18.16
C VAL A 20 -17.07 -16.48 19.63
N THR A 21 -16.31 -17.14 20.53
CA THR A 21 -16.51 -16.91 21.96
C THR A 21 -16.09 -15.49 22.34
N GLN A 22 -16.68 -14.94 23.41
CA GLN A 22 -16.26 -13.65 23.96
C GLN A 22 -14.76 -13.63 24.29
N ARG A 23 -14.23 -14.75 24.80
CA ARG A 23 -12.80 -14.93 25.09
C ARG A 23 -11.94 -14.74 23.83
N ASP A 24 -12.28 -15.43 22.74
CA ASP A 24 -11.50 -15.36 21.48
C ASP A 24 -11.57 -13.96 20.87
N ARG A 25 -12.76 -13.33 20.92
CA ARG A 25 -12.95 -11.94 20.47
C ARG A 25 -12.05 -10.97 21.25
N GLU A 26 -12.00 -11.12 22.57
CA GLU A 26 -11.19 -10.26 23.42
C GLU A 26 -9.69 -10.48 23.25
N GLU A 27 -9.27 -11.72 23.06
CA GLU A 27 -7.88 -12.08 22.77
C GLU A 27 -7.43 -11.47 21.44
N ALA A 28 -8.25 -11.62 20.39
CA ALA A 28 -8.01 -11.01 19.08
C ALA A 28 -7.89 -9.48 19.18
N ALA A 29 -8.82 -8.82 19.88
CA ALA A 29 -8.75 -7.37 20.10
C ALA A 29 -7.49 -6.93 20.84
N SER A 30 -7.05 -7.71 21.85
CA SER A 30 -5.84 -7.41 22.63
C SER A 30 -4.57 -7.52 21.76
N ARG A 31 -4.51 -8.54 20.91
CA ARG A 31 -3.41 -8.74 19.95
C ARG A 31 -3.40 -7.69 18.85
N MET A 32 -4.57 -7.34 18.31
CA MET A 32 -4.72 -6.23 17.38
C MET A 32 -4.25 -4.90 18.00
N ALA A 33 -4.60 -4.62 19.25
CA ALA A 33 -4.16 -3.42 19.95
C ALA A 33 -2.63 -3.38 20.08
N ARG A 34 -2.02 -4.51 20.46
CA ARG A 34 -0.56 -4.65 20.55
C ARG A 34 0.15 -4.37 19.23
N TYR A 35 -0.37 -4.84 18.10
CA TYR A 35 0.28 -4.69 16.80
C TYR A 35 -0.02 -3.37 16.09
N SER A 36 -1.21 -2.81 16.30
CA SER A 36 -1.65 -1.57 15.64
C SER A 36 -1.26 -0.32 16.42
N GLY A 37 -1.13 -0.41 17.74
CA GLY A 37 -0.90 0.74 18.62
C GLY A 37 -2.17 1.48 19.04
N ILE A 38 -3.35 1.12 18.50
CA ILE A 38 -4.64 1.70 18.93
C ILE A 38 -5.27 0.89 20.07
N SER A 39 -6.19 1.50 20.82
CA SER A 39 -6.73 0.88 22.02
C SER A 39 -7.60 -0.34 21.72
N LYS A 40 -7.59 -1.35 22.63
CA LYS A 40 -8.50 -2.51 22.57
C LYS A 40 -9.97 -2.05 22.54
N ALA A 41 -10.31 -0.99 23.27
CA ALA A 41 -11.67 -0.44 23.31
C ALA A 41 -12.10 0.09 21.93
N SER A 42 -11.23 0.85 21.26
CA SER A 42 -11.45 1.35 19.90
C SER A 42 -11.60 0.21 18.89
N ILE A 43 -10.83 -0.87 19.04
CA ILE A 43 -10.96 -2.07 18.18
C ILE A 43 -12.29 -2.79 18.43
N LEU A 44 -12.68 -2.95 19.69
CA LEU A 44 -13.93 -3.63 20.05
C LEU A 44 -15.17 -2.85 19.64
N SER A 45 -15.13 -1.51 19.67
CA SER A 45 -16.24 -0.66 19.22
C SER A 45 -16.53 -0.82 17.72
N TYR A 46 -15.53 -1.23 16.94
CA TYR A 46 -15.67 -1.57 15.52
C TYR A 46 -15.82 -3.08 15.27
N ASN A 47 -16.11 -3.89 16.29
CA ASN A 47 -16.28 -5.34 16.15
C ASN A 47 -15.11 -6.04 15.44
N LEU A 48 -13.87 -5.62 15.74
CA LEU A 48 -12.63 -6.09 15.08
C LEU A 48 -12.45 -5.63 13.61
N ASP A 49 -13.39 -4.88 13.04
CA ASP A 49 -13.32 -4.38 11.66
C ASP A 49 -13.09 -2.85 11.64
N VAL A 50 -11.86 -2.46 11.99
CA VAL A 50 -11.49 -1.05 12.15
C VAL A 50 -11.33 -0.36 10.78
N PRO A 51 -12.08 0.71 10.47
CA PRO A 51 -11.89 1.46 9.24
C PRO A 51 -10.50 2.09 9.14
N THR A 52 -9.88 2.07 7.96
CA THR A 52 -8.54 2.63 7.77
C THR A 52 -8.49 4.13 8.07
N SER A 53 -9.55 4.87 7.73
CA SER A 53 -9.64 6.31 8.06
C SER A 53 -9.64 6.56 9.55
N PHE A 54 -10.29 5.69 10.32
CA PHE A 54 -10.30 5.78 11.77
C PHE A 54 -8.91 5.49 12.32
N PHE A 55 -8.22 4.46 11.82
CA PHE A 55 -6.85 4.17 12.22
C PHE A 55 -5.91 5.36 12.01
N TRP A 56 -6.00 6.05 10.87
CA TRP A 56 -5.17 7.23 10.59
C TRP A 56 -5.45 8.41 11.53
N LYS A 57 -6.69 8.53 12.01
CA LYS A 57 -7.12 9.52 13.00
C LYS A 57 -6.73 9.13 14.44
N GLU A 58 -6.74 7.83 14.73
CA GLU A 58 -6.68 7.28 16.08
C GLU A 58 -5.25 7.13 16.62
N LEU A 59 -4.30 6.68 15.79
CA LEU A 59 -3.00 6.19 16.26
C LEU A 59 -2.24 7.16 17.17
N LEU A 60 -2.25 8.45 16.83
CA LEU A 60 -1.59 9.52 17.60
C LEU A 60 -2.59 10.51 18.21
N ARG A 61 -3.86 10.11 18.36
CA ARG A 61 -4.94 11.00 18.80
C ARG A 61 -4.59 11.65 20.14
N GLU A 62 -4.04 10.88 21.09
CA GLU A 62 -3.69 11.39 22.42
C GLU A 62 -2.61 12.47 22.42
N GLU A 63 -1.69 12.41 21.45
CA GLU A 63 -0.68 13.44 21.21
C GLU A 63 -1.24 14.66 20.44
N GLY A 64 -2.51 14.61 20.00
CA GLY A 64 -3.14 15.67 19.20
C GLY A 64 -2.79 15.62 17.71
N TYR A 65 -2.26 14.51 17.21
CA TYR A 65 -1.85 14.35 15.81
C TYR A 65 -2.65 13.28 15.07
N THR A 66 -2.64 13.39 13.75
CA THR A 66 -3.04 12.32 12.81
C THR A 66 -1.82 11.81 12.05
N ILE A 67 -1.96 10.65 11.40
CA ILE A 67 -0.94 10.11 10.50
C ILE A 67 -1.39 10.19 9.04
N GLY A 68 -0.42 10.24 8.13
CA GLY A 68 -0.67 10.26 6.70
C GLY A 68 -1.30 8.97 6.14
N ARG A 69 -2.14 9.10 5.12
CA ARG A 69 -2.78 7.97 4.42
C ARG A 69 -1.77 7.24 3.54
N LEU A 70 -1.01 8.00 2.74
CA LEU A 70 -0.04 7.49 1.79
C LEU A 70 1.33 7.26 2.46
N ASP A 71 1.60 7.88 3.60
CA ASP A 71 2.82 7.63 4.38
C ASP A 71 2.59 7.97 5.86
N SER A 72 2.45 6.95 6.69
CA SER A 72 2.11 7.09 8.11
C SER A 72 3.20 7.75 8.95
N ARG A 73 4.38 8.05 8.39
CA ARG A 73 5.46 8.78 9.07
C ARG A 73 5.20 10.28 9.15
N TYR A 74 4.29 10.80 8.33
CA TYR A 74 3.92 12.21 8.34
C TYR A 74 2.85 12.47 9.40
N LYS A 75 3.06 13.52 10.20
CA LYS A 75 2.08 13.98 11.20
C LYS A 75 1.19 15.08 10.60
N GLY A 76 -0.11 14.98 10.86
CA GLY A 76 -1.11 16.01 10.56
C GLY A 76 -1.69 16.62 11.84
N ILE A 77 -2.28 17.80 11.73
CA ILE A 77 -2.98 18.50 12.82
C ILE A 77 -4.37 18.84 12.30
N ASP A 78 -5.39 18.27 12.93
CA ASP A 78 -6.78 18.55 12.60
C ASP A 78 -7.35 19.66 13.48
N LYS A 79 -8.45 20.28 13.04
CA LYS A 79 -9.19 21.27 13.84
C LYS A 79 -9.69 20.68 15.17
N THR A 80 -10.01 19.39 15.19
CA THR A 80 -10.58 18.72 16.36
C THR A 80 -10.00 17.33 16.53
N LYS A 81 -9.64 16.96 17.77
CA LYS A 81 -9.09 15.65 18.13
C LYS A 81 -10.09 14.50 17.92
N GLY A 82 -11.39 14.76 18.08
CA GLY A 82 -12.48 13.79 17.88
C GLY A 82 -12.74 13.43 16.40
N GLY A 83 -13.64 12.47 16.16
CA GLY A 83 -14.05 12.03 14.83
C GLY A 83 -13.36 10.74 14.33
N GLU A 84 -13.71 10.33 13.12
CA GLU A 84 -13.35 9.01 12.55
C GLU A 84 -12.42 9.07 11.33
N ARG A 85 -11.98 10.27 10.95
CA ARG A 85 -11.11 10.48 9.79
C ARG A 85 -10.32 11.78 9.93
N PRO A 86 -9.08 11.86 9.40
CA PRO A 86 -8.33 13.10 9.32
C PRO A 86 -9.04 14.18 8.48
N ASP A 87 -8.75 15.45 8.74
CA ASP A 87 -9.26 16.57 7.93
C ASP A 87 -8.60 16.59 6.54
N PHE A 88 -7.33 16.20 6.48
CA PHE A 88 -6.52 16.12 5.27
C PHE A 88 -5.41 15.07 5.40
N ASN A 89 -4.76 14.76 4.28
CA ASN A 89 -3.61 13.87 4.21
C ASN A 89 -2.30 14.70 4.28
N SER A 90 -1.59 14.63 5.41
CA SER A 90 -0.44 15.49 5.71
C SER A 90 0.74 15.31 4.76
N GLU A 91 1.00 14.09 4.36
CA GLU A 91 2.03 13.73 3.40
C GLU A 91 1.76 14.34 2.02
N LEU A 92 0.49 14.37 1.60
CA LEU A 92 0.12 14.88 0.29
C LEU A 92 0.37 16.39 0.19
N THR A 93 0.02 17.14 1.24
CA THR A 93 0.30 18.58 1.33
C THR A 93 1.80 18.85 1.30
N SER A 94 2.59 18.06 2.03
CA SER A 94 4.06 18.18 2.01
C SER A 94 4.65 17.91 0.64
N TRP A 95 4.24 16.82 -0.03
CA TRP A 95 4.70 16.47 -1.37
C TRP A 95 4.33 17.52 -2.42
N LEU A 96 3.10 18.03 -2.36
CA LEU A 96 2.66 19.11 -3.24
C LEU A 96 3.54 20.36 -3.09
N HIS A 97 3.86 20.73 -1.86
CA HIS A 97 4.75 21.86 -1.60
C HIS A 97 6.17 21.62 -2.13
N SER A 98 6.71 20.41 -1.98
CA SER A 98 8.06 20.07 -2.44
C SER A 98 8.17 19.96 -3.96
N PHE A 99 7.16 19.42 -4.66
CA PHE A 99 7.27 19.12 -6.10
C PHE A 99 6.73 20.21 -7.02
N THR A 100 5.69 20.94 -6.62
CA THR A 100 5.01 21.90 -7.51
C THR A 100 5.94 23.04 -7.98
N PRO A 101 6.76 23.67 -7.12
CA PRO A 101 7.67 24.73 -7.58
C PRO A 101 8.76 24.19 -8.52
N ALA A 102 9.31 23.02 -8.20
CA ALA A 102 10.39 22.41 -8.96
C ALA A 102 9.97 22.08 -10.40
N VAL A 103 8.78 21.49 -10.60
CA VAL A 103 8.31 21.15 -11.95
C VAL A 103 8.01 22.40 -12.78
N ASN A 104 7.41 23.44 -12.18
CA ASN A 104 7.15 24.71 -12.87
C ASN A 104 8.46 25.40 -13.29
N TYR A 105 9.49 25.34 -12.44
CA TYR A 105 10.82 25.82 -12.80
C TYR A 105 11.43 25.01 -13.95
N TYR A 106 11.36 23.67 -13.88
CA TYR A 106 11.96 22.76 -14.84
C TYR A 106 11.42 22.95 -16.25
N TYR A 107 10.09 23.04 -16.40
CA TYR A 107 9.48 23.26 -17.72
C TYR A 107 9.95 24.55 -18.38
N LYS A 108 9.87 25.66 -17.65
CA LYS A 108 10.17 26.97 -18.21
C LYS A 108 11.66 27.16 -18.51
N ASN A 109 12.53 26.74 -17.58
CA ASN A 109 13.95 27.13 -17.61
C ASN A 109 14.89 26.03 -18.11
N VAL A 110 14.50 24.76 -17.98
CA VAL A 110 15.32 23.63 -18.45
C VAL A 110 14.80 23.11 -19.79
N LEU A 111 13.51 22.80 -19.88
CA LEU A 111 12.91 22.33 -21.14
C LEU A 111 12.63 23.49 -22.12
N ASN A 112 12.73 24.75 -21.68
CA ASN A 112 12.37 25.95 -22.45
C ASN A 112 10.93 25.91 -22.99
N PHE A 113 10.04 25.16 -22.34
CA PHE A 113 8.65 25.05 -22.69
C PHE A 113 7.85 26.16 -22.02
N LYS A 114 7.38 27.13 -22.82
CA LYS A 114 6.57 28.25 -22.36
C LYS A 114 5.12 27.98 -22.73
N THR A 115 4.26 27.92 -21.71
CA THR A 115 2.82 27.79 -21.86
C THR A 115 2.12 28.62 -20.80
N ASP A 116 0.92 29.09 -21.11
CA ASP A 116 -0.05 29.69 -20.19
C ASP A 116 -0.98 28.64 -19.55
N VAL A 117 -0.89 27.38 -19.99
CA VAL A 117 -1.65 26.26 -19.42
C VAL A 117 -1.15 25.96 -18.01
N LYS A 118 -2.07 26.01 -17.04
CA LYS A 118 -1.79 25.66 -15.65
C LYS A 118 -1.46 24.16 -15.54
N TYR A 119 -0.28 23.84 -15.02
CA TYR A 119 0.03 22.47 -14.63
C TYR A 119 -0.73 22.07 -13.35
N ASN A 120 -1.62 21.10 -13.48
CA ASN A 120 -2.39 20.58 -12.36
C ASN A 120 -1.72 19.32 -11.82
N MET A 121 -1.22 19.37 -10.58
CA MET A 121 -0.65 18.20 -9.89
C MET A 121 -1.68 17.07 -9.70
N PHE A 122 -2.97 17.42 -9.66
CA PHE A 122 -4.11 16.52 -9.58
C PHE A 122 -5.25 17.04 -10.45
N GLY A 123 -6.01 16.13 -11.07
CA GLY A 123 -7.19 16.44 -11.86
C GLY A 123 -8.48 15.91 -11.22
N PRO A 124 -9.65 16.54 -11.50
CA PRO A 124 -10.94 15.99 -11.12
C PRO A 124 -11.24 14.78 -12.01
N VAL A 125 -10.91 13.59 -11.52
CA VAL A 125 -11.16 12.34 -12.26
C VAL A 125 -12.56 11.77 -12.02
N ARG A 126 -13.40 12.44 -11.22
CA ARG A 126 -14.73 11.92 -10.86
C ARG A 126 -15.83 12.43 -11.80
N PRO A 127 -16.78 11.54 -12.19
CA PRO A 127 -16.81 10.10 -11.93
C PRO A 127 -15.81 9.35 -12.82
N TRP A 128 -14.94 8.53 -12.22
CA TRP A 128 -14.08 7.60 -12.96
C TRP A 128 -14.83 6.29 -13.12
N ASP A 129 -14.95 5.79 -14.35
CA ASP A 129 -15.56 4.51 -14.60
C ASP A 129 -14.63 3.37 -14.16
N ASN A 130 -15.08 2.61 -13.15
CA ASN A 130 -14.37 1.44 -12.63
C ASN A 130 -15.07 0.13 -13.03
N SER A 131 -16.05 0.18 -13.94
CA SER A 131 -16.66 -1.02 -14.50
C SER A 131 -15.62 -1.88 -15.23
N ASP A 132 -15.89 -3.18 -15.33
CA ASP A 132 -15.07 -4.17 -16.03
C ASP A 132 -13.59 -4.29 -15.60
N ASN A 133 -13.23 -3.83 -14.40
CA ASN A 133 -11.87 -3.99 -13.88
C ASN A 133 -11.58 -5.46 -13.52
N ARG A 134 -10.87 -6.14 -14.42
CA ARG A 134 -10.39 -7.53 -14.26
C ARG A 134 -8.87 -7.62 -14.23
N THR A 135 -8.18 -6.55 -13.83
CA THR A 135 -6.71 -6.44 -13.91
C THR A 135 -5.97 -7.64 -13.32
N GLY A 136 -6.38 -8.12 -12.13
CA GLY A 136 -5.76 -9.28 -11.49
C GLY A 136 -5.94 -10.58 -12.28
N GLU A 137 -7.15 -10.83 -12.78
CA GLU A 137 -7.44 -12.02 -13.61
C GLU A 137 -6.74 -11.95 -14.97
N ASN A 138 -6.69 -10.77 -15.59
CA ASN A 138 -5.96 -10.54 -16.83
C ASN A 138 -4.46 -10.80 -16.66
N LEU A 139 -3.86 -10.34 -15.55
CA LEU A 139 -2.47 -10.62 -15.21
C LEU A 139 -2.23 -12.12 -15.01
N ARG A 140 -3.11 -12.81 -14.26
CA ARG A 140 -3.03 -14.26 -14.10
C ARG A 140 -3.06 -14.98 -15.45
N GLN A 141 -4.01 -14.62 -16.32
CA GLN A 141 -4.13 -15.24 -17.64
C GLN A 141 -2.88 -15.00 -18.50
N ALA A 142 -2.35 -13.78 -18.50
CA ALA A 142 -1.11 -13.45 -19.19
C ALA A 142 0.08 -14.29 -18.67
N MET A 143 0.20 -14.47 -17.34
CA MET A 143 1.24 -15.31 -16.74
C MET A 143 1.05 -16.80 -17.03
N ALA A 144 -0.18 -17.27 -17.19
CA ALA A 144 -0.47 -18.65 -17.56
C ALA A 144 -0.14 -18.93 -19.04
N GLN A 145 -0.38 -17.97 -19.92
CA GLN A 145 -0.09 -18.07 -21.35
C GLN A 145 1.39 -17.86 -21.67
N ASN A 146 2.08 -17.04 -20.89
CA ASN A 146 3.50 -16.76 -21.06
C ASN A 146 4.31 -17.36 -19.90
N PRO A 147 4.99 -18.52 -20.09
CA PRO A 147 5.83 -19.12 -19.05
C PRO A 147 6.98 -18.20 -18.56
N PHE A 148 7.38 -17.20 -19.35
CA PHE A 148 8.46 -16.26 -19.05
C PHE A 148 7.98 -14.94 -18.44
N LEU A 149 6.67 -14.77 -18.22
CA LEU A 149 6.18 -13.57 -17.56
C LEU A 149 6.40 -13.69 -16.05
N HIS A 150 7.36 -12.91 -15.54
CA HIS A 150 7.59 -12.72 -14.10
C HIS A 150 6.90 -11.45 -13.62
N THR A 151 6.49 -11.43 -12.35
CA THR A 151 5.92 -10.25 -11.69
C THR A 151 6.63 -9.97 -10.38
N MET A 152 7.03 -8.72 -10.18
CA MET A 152 7.55 -8.21 -8.92
C MET A 152 6.64 -7.10 -8.41
N ILE A 153 6.29 -7.19 -7.12
CA ILE A 153 5.56 -6.14 -6.41
C ILE A 153 6.52 -5.45 -5.45
N GLN A 154 6.66 -4.13 -5.61
CA GLN A 154 7.39 -3.27 -4.69
C GLN A 154 6.37 -2.48 -3.85
N SER A 155 6.52 -2.45 -2.53
CA SER A 155 5.56 -1.78 -1.64
C SER A 155 6.21 -1.14 -0.42
N GLY A 156 5.68 0.02 -0.01
CA GLY A 156 6.09 0.69 1.22
C GLY A 156 5.32 0.16 2.44
N TYR A 157 6.02 -0.13 3.54
CA TYR A 157 5.40 -0.61 4.77
C TYR A 157 4.49 0.43 5.45
N TYR A 158 4.70 1.72 5.17
CA TYR A 158 3.95 2.83 5.78
C TYR A 158 2.83 3.37 4.88
N ASP A 159 2.55 2.68 3.76
CA ASP A 159 1.46 3.02 2.86
C ASP A 159 0.12 2.46 3.38
N GLY A 160 -0.77 3.36 3.80
CA GLY A 160 -2.12 3.03 4.23
C GLY A 160 -3.16 2.99 3.10
N ALA A 161 -2.84 3.49 1.89
CA ALA A 161 -3.74 3.48 0.75
C ALA A 161 -3.67 2.17 -0.04
N THR A 162 -2.46 1.70 -0.31
CA THR A 162 -2.18 0.41 -0.94
C THR A 162 -1.33 -0.45 -0.02
N LYS A 163 -1.98 -0.93 1.05
CA LYS A 163 -1.36 -1.69 2.14
C LYS A 163 -0.50 -2.84 1.61
N TYR A 164 0.74 -2.93 2.10
CA TYR A 164 1.69 -3.95 1.64
C TYR A 164 1.16 -5.38 1.76
N PHE A 165 0.38 -5.65 2.82
CA PHE A 165 -0.17 -6.97 3.06
C PHE A 165 -1.31 -7.33 2.10
N ASP A 166 -2.13 -6.35 1.69
CA ASP A 166 -3.13 -6.55 0.64
C ASP A 166 -2.44 -6.91 -0.69
N ALA A 167 -1.29 -6.28 -0.98
CA ALA A 167 -0.50 -6.57 -2.17
C ALA A 167 0.10 -7.99 -2.14
N LYS A 168 0.68 -8.42 -1.00
CA LYS A 168 1.14 -9.80 -0.81
C LYS A 168 -0.01 -10.81 -0.92
N TYR A 169 -1.13 -10.53 -0.27
CA TYR A 169 -2.30 -11.39 -0.31
C TYR A 169 -2.84 -11.55 -1.73
N THR A 170 -2.94 -10.45 -2.48
CA THR A 170 -3.35 -10.46 -3.89
C THR A 170 -2.37 -11.27 -4.74
N MET A 171 -1.06 -11.11 -4.53
CA MET A 171 -0.03 -11.90 -5.21
C MET A 171 -0.23 -13.41 -5.01
N TRP A 172 -0.48 -13.85 -3.77
CA TRP A 172 -0.74 -15.26 -3.49
C TRP A 172 -2.01 -15.78 -4.18
N ARG A 173 -3.00 -14.91 -4.37
CA ARG A 173 -4.28 -15.23 -5.03
C ARG A 173 -4.20 -15.19 -6.55
N LEU A 174 -3.17 -14.57 -7.14
CA LEU A 174 -2.93 -14.64 -8.59
C LEU A 174 -2.72 -16.09 -9.03
N ASP A 175 -2.08 -16.92 -8.21
CA ASP A 175 -1.83 -18.32 -8.54
C ASP A 175 -2.37 -19.28 -7.48
N PRO A 176 -3.67 -19.60 -7.51
CA PRO A 176 -4.27 -20.58 -6.61
C PRO A 176 -3.67 -21.98 -6.77
N SER A 177 -3.09 -22.29 -7.94
CA SER A 177 -2.49 -23.60 -8.23
C SER A 177 -1.08 -23.77 -7.66
N GLY A 178 -0.40 -22.66 -7.36
CA GLY A 178 0.98 -22.63 -6.93
C GLY A 178 2.04 -22.91 -8.00
N ARG A 179 1.64 -23.12 -9.27
CA ARG A 179 2.53 -23.46 -10.39
C ARG A 179 3.39 -22.30 -10.91
N MET A 180 3.08 -21.07 -10.51
CA MET A 180 3.71 -19.82 -10.94
C MET A 180 4.43 -19.12 -9.78
N LYS A 181 4.51 -19.73 -8.60
CA LYS A 181 5.11 -19.15 -7.39
C LYS A 181 6.53 -18.62 -7.62
N ASP A 182 7.35 -19.35 -8.35
CA ASP A 182 8.75 -18.95 -8.62
C ASP A 182 8.88 -17.73 -9.54
N ARG A 183 7.76 -17.29 -10.15
CA ARG A 183 7.67 -16.13 -11.03
C ARG A 183 7.01 -14.92 -10.35
N LEU A 184 6.60 -15.06 -9.09
CA LEU A 184 5.97 -14.02 -8.29
C LEU A 184 6.92 -13.62 -7.16
N SER A 185 7.19 -12.31 -7.04
CA SER A 185 8.10 -11.80 -6.01
C SER A 185 7.57 -10.54 -5.36
N PHE A 186 7.90 -10.36 -4.08
CA PHE A 186 7.53 -9.19 -3.30
C PHE A 186 8.78 -8.54 -2.67
N LYS A 187 8.83 -7.21 -2.70
CA LYS A 187 9.85 -6.40 -2.05
C LYS A 187 9.19 -5.30 -1.22
N GLY A 188 9.62 -5.17 0.03
CA GLY A 188 9.04 -4.22 0.98
C GLY A 188 10.06 -3.23 1.49
N TYR A 189 9.69 -1.95 1.56
CA TYR A 189 10.58 -0.83 1.87
C TYR A 189 10.10 -0.05 3.10
N ARG A 190 11.03 0.56 3.84
CA ARG A 190 10.75 1.40 5.03
C ARG A 190 10.29 2.80 4.61
N SER A 191 9.32 2.86 3.69
CA SER A 191 8.70 4.07 3.16
C SER A 191 7.19 3.94 2.99
N GLY A 192 6.52 5.03 2.63
CA GLY A 192 5.11 5.02 2.23
C GLY A 192 4.91 4.72 0.74
N HIS A 193 3.81 5.25 0.20
CA HIS A 193 3.31 5.04 -1.16
C HIS A 193 4.34 5.33 -2.24
N MET A 194 5.01 6.49 -2.12
CA MET A 194 6.15 6.84 -2.97
C MET A 194 7.45 6.35 -2.31
N MET A 195 7.70 5.04 -2.39
CA MET A 195 8.83 4.39 -1.71
C MET A 195 10.20 4.99 -2.08
N TYR A 196 10.30 5.57 -3.29
CA TYR A 196 11.51 6.20 -3.81
C TYR A 196 11.83 7.56 -3.19
N LEU A 197 10.99 8.11 -2.30
CA LEU A 197 11.31 9.39 -1.64
C LEU A 197 12.42 9.27 -0.59
N ARG A 198 12.62 8.09 -0.02
CA ARG A 198 13.74 7.82 0.89
C ARG A 198 14.91 7.33 0.06
N SER A 199 16.03 8.06 0.09
CA SER A 199 17.21 7.79 -0.76
C SER A 199 17.73 6.35 -0.63
N GLU A 200 17.75 5.80 0.58
CA GLU A 200 18.13 4.41 0.84
C GLU A 200 17.19 3.41 0.14
N ASP A 201 15.87 3.63 0.25
CA ASP A 201 14.86 2.76 -0.36
C ASP A 201 14.84 2.93 -1.89
N LEU A 202 15.09 4.14 -2.42
CA LEU A 202 15.28 4.37 -3.85
C LEU A 202 16.47 3.59 -4.41
N LYS A 203 17.61 3.62 -3.72
CA LYS A 203 18.79 2.85 -4.11
C LYS A 203 18.45 1.36 -4.14
N GLN A 204 17.88 0.85 -3.06
CA GLN A 204 17.52 -0.56 -2.94
C GLN A 204 16.46 -0.98 -3.97
N ALA A 205 15.41 -0.18 -4.17
CA ALA A 205 14.37 -0.44 -5.16
C ALA A 205 14.93 -0.49 -6.58
N ASN A 206 15.90 0.37 -6.91
CA ASN A 206 16.59 0.32 -8.20
C ASN A 206 17.44 -0.95 -8.35
N ASP A 207 18.15 -1.35 -7.30
CA ASP A 207 18.94 -2.59 -7.32
C ASP A 207 18.02 -3.83 -7.47
N ASP A 208 16.90 -3.86 -6.75
CA ASP A 208 15.88 -4.92 -6.88
C ASP A 208 15.30 -4.99 -8.30
N ILE A 209 15.08 -3.85 -8.97
CA ILE A 209 14.64 -3.80 -10.39
C ILE A 209 15.71 -4.39 -11.30
N ARG A 210 16.99 -4.05 -11.09
CA ARG A 210 18.10 -4.60 -11.88
C ARG A 210 18.19 -6.12 -11.73
N ASP A 211 18.05 -6.62 -10.51
CA ASP A 211 18.09 -8.05 -10.23
C ASP A 211 16.86 -8.76 -10.80
N PHE A 212 15.68 -8.14 -10.69
CA PHE A 212 14.46 -8.63 -11.33
C PHE A 212 14.62 -8.77 -12.84
N ILE A 213 15.14 -7.75 -13.53
CA ILE A 213 15.36 -7.79 -14.97
C ILE A 213 16.32 -8.92 -15.34
N LYS A 214 17.44 -9.06 -14.62
CA LYS A 214 18.41 -10.14 -14.87
C LYS A 214 17.79 -11.52 -14.68
N ASN A 215 16.98 -11.70 -13.63
CA ASN A 215 16.36 -12.98 -13.29
C ASN A 215 15.21 -13.34 -14.22
N ALA A 216 14.47 -12.35 -14.73
CA ALA A 216 13.34 -12.55 -15.63
C ALA A 216 13.74 -12.64 -17.11
N THR A 217 14.99 -12.30 -17.45
CA THR A 217 15.48 -12.36 -18.84
C THR A 217 16.06 -13.76 -19.12
N PRO A 218 15.58 -14.49 -20.15
CA PRO A 218 16.19 -15.75 -20.57
C PRO A 218 17.68 -15.60 -20.89
N ARG A 219 18.45 -16.68 -20.73
CA ARG A 219 19.88 -16.60 -21.08
C ARG A 219 20.02 -16.37 -22.58
N LYS A 220 21.14 -15.75 -22.97
CA LYS A 220 21.43 -15.48 -24.38
C LYS A 220 21.40 -16.78 -25.19
N GLY A 221 20.50 -16.84 -26.17
CA GLY A 221 20.33 -17.99 -27.06
C GLY A 221 19.35 -19.05 -26.57
N GLU A 222 18.78 -18.91 -25.37
CA GLU A 222 17.69 -19.77 -24.91
C GLU A 222 16.35 -19.24 -25.47
N PRO A 223 15.61 -20.07 -26.23
CA PRO A 223 14.30 -19.67 -26.72
C PRO A 223 13.30 -19.62 -25.57
N ALA A 224 12.35 -18.70 -25.64
CA ALA A 224 11.24 -18.64 -24.70
C ALA A 224 10.24 -19.79 -24.98
N GLN A 225 10.51 -20.99 -24.43
CA GLN A 225 9.67 -22.19 -24.56
C GLN A 225 9.31 -22.81 -23.20
N TYR A 226 8.19 -23.53 -23.13
CA TYR A 226 7.73 -24.27 -21.94
C TYR A 226 8.57 -25.53 -21.72
#